data_AF-A0A7S0DAC6-F1
#
_entry.id   AF-A0A7S0DAC6-F1
#
_cell.length_a   1.000
_cell.length_b   1.000
_cell.length_c   1.000
_cell.angle_alpha   90.00
_cell.angle_beta   90.00
_cell.angle_gamma   90.00
#
_symmetry.space_group_name_H-M   'P 1'
#
loop_
_entity.id
_entity.type
_entity.pdbx_description
1 polymer ?
#
loop_
_entity_poly.entity_id
_entity_poly.type
_entity_poly.pdbx_seq_one_letter_code
_entity_poly.pdbx_strand_id
1 'polypeptide(L)'
;VSHDLSSDTISLAMSALRPLQGTPKPPAASTSLPTSSSDMGSSRREGKSEVCGECGKEKPKYTCPRCERRTCSLSCSKDHKVRLKCSGKRDRTKFVSMSKFSDRTMNSDYHFLEEMGEFVNCSRRDTRMEKRNTMLRGRKRLKSQATKLGIELKLMPSGMLRQSLNRSQASKNSIKWTIELDFADAGLKILRHRVSDAQTWIVFIESVFAEAEYAHKLKIRSYFENVLNLTLLVRNERLPANRREF
;
A
#
# COMPACT_ATOMS: atom_id res chain seq x y z
N VAL A 1 -48.28 -15.05 -15.06
CA VAL A 1 -47.24 -15.49 -16.01
C VAL A 1 -45.96 -14.76 -15.63
N SER A 2 -45.30 -15.06 -14.51
CA SER A 2 -44.90 -16.38 -13.97
C SER A 2 -43.78 -17.01 -14.81
N HIS A 3 -42.54 -16.87 -14.31
CA HIS A 3 -41.31 -17.69 -14.45
C HIS A 3 -40.18 -16.81 -13.81
N ASP A 4 -39.52 -17.13 -12.69
CA ASP A 4 -38.70 -18.31 -12.33
C ASP A 4 -37.59 -18.55 -13.38
N LEU A 5 -36.29 -18.75 -13.12
CA LEU A 5 -35.38 -18.90 -11.95
C LEU A 5 -33.95 -18.50 -12.44
N SER A 6 -32.84 -18.36 -11.69
CA SER A 6 -32.46 -18.50 -10.26
C SER A 6 -31.09 -17.79 -10.00
N SER A 7 -30.66 -17.77 -8.72
CA SER A 7 -29.29 -17.77 -8.18
C SER A 7 -28.06 -17.48 -9.09
N ASP A 8 -27.20 -16.55 -8.65
CA ASP A 8 -25.93 -17.00 -8.06
C ASP A 8 -25.31 -16.03 -7.03
N THR A 9 -24.64 -16.58 -6.03
CA THR A 9 -24.17 -15.85 -4.84
C THR A 9 -22.64 -15.76 -4.82
N ILE A 10 -22.07 -14.55 -4.87
CA ILE A 10 -20.63 -14.37 -4.57
C ILE A 10 -20.46 -13.44 -3.36
N SER A 11 -20.32 -14.08 -2.20
CA SER A 11 -19.78 -13.45 -1.00
C SER A 11 -18.28 -13.21 -1.21
N LEU A 12 -17.83 -11.95 -1.09
CA LEU A 12 -16.40 -11.65 -0.97
C LEU A 12 -16.14 -10.72 0.21
N ALA A 13 -16.09 -11.32 1.40
CA ALA A 13 -15.59 -10.66 2.59
C ALA A 13 -14.06 -10.53 2.52
N MET A 14 -13.53 -9.30 2.44
CA MET A 14 -12.15 -8.99 2.86
C MET A 14 -12.07 -7.64 3.59
N SER A 15 -12.25 -7.73 4.91
CA SER A 15 -11.47 -7.06 5.96
C SER A 15 -11.09 -5.58 5.79
N ALA A 16 -11.78 -4.73 6.56
CA ALA A 16 -11.37 -3.36 6.84
C ALA A 16 -9.98 -3.30 7.51
N LEU A 17 -9.06 -2.52 6.94
CA LEU A 17 -7.82 -2.12 7.61
C LEU A 17 -8.11 -1.01 8.62
N ARG A 18 -8.13 -1.34 9.91
CA ARG A 18 -8.15 -0.33 10.99
C ARG A 18 -6.82 0.44 11.04
N PRO A 19 -6.83 1.73 11.44
CA PRO A 19 -5.60 2.48 11.67
C PRO A 19 -4.86 1.92 12.90
N LEU A 20 -3.54 1.74 12.80
CA LEU A 20 -2.71 1.53 13.99
C LEU A 20 -2.52 2.87 14.70
N GLN A 21 -3.17 3.01 15.85
CA GLN A 21 -3.02 4.12 16.78
C GLN A 21 -1.73 3.99 17.60
N GLY A 22 -1.14 5.13 17.95
CA GLY A 22 -0.44 5.35 19.22
C GLY A 22 0.78 4.49 19.53
N THR A 23 1.98 5.07 19.38
CA THR A 23 3.14 4.66 20.18
C THR A 23 2.90 5.08 21.65
N PRO A 24 2.96 4.15 22.63
CA PRO A 24 2.96 4.54 24.03
C PRO A 24 4.31 5.16 24.41
N LYS A 25 4.25 6.37 24.94
CA LYS A 25 5.35 7.11 25.57
C LYS A 25 5.96 6.28 26.72
N PRO A 26 7.29 6.17 26.85
CA PRO A 26 7.90 5.52 28.02
C PRO A 26 7.70 6.39 29.28
N PRO A 27 7.30 5.80 30.42
CA PRO A 27 7.31 6.50 31.70
C PRO A 27 8.75 6.72 32.21
N ALA A 28 8.94 7.78 32.99
CA ALA A 28 10.19 8.09 33.66
C ALA A 28 10.22 7.53 35.10
N ALA A 29 11.43 7.46 35.67
CA ALA A 29 11.73 7.04 37.05
C ALA A 29 11.49 5.54 37.36
N SER A 30 12.09 4.91 38.37
CA SER A 30 12.88 5.46 39.49
C SER A 30 14.05 4.54 39.86
N THR A 31 15.12 5.13 40.41
CA THR A 31 16.23 4.41 41.05
C THR A 31 15.78 3.74 42.35
N SER A 32 16.09 2.45 42.54
CA SER A 32 16.30 1.87 43.88
C SER A 32 17.22 0.64 43.79
N LEU A 33 18.31 0.67 44.56
CA LEU A 33 19.10 -0.53 44.87
C LEU A 33 18.41 -1.27 46.02
N PRO A 34 18.58 -2.60 46.09
CA PRO A 34 18.72 -3.29 47.36
C PRO A 34 20.13 -3.86 47.54
N THR A 35 20.66 -3.50 48.69
CA THR A 35 21.74 -4.07 49.51
C THR A 35 22.17 -5.51 49.21
N SER A 36 23.47 -5.73 49.27
CA SER A 36 24.10 -7.05 49.32
C SER A 36 23.70 -7.87 50.54
N SER A 37 23.35 -9.14 50.33
CA SER A 37 23.64 -10.20 51.28
C SER A 37 24.44 -11.30 50.59
N SER A 38 25.52 -11.73 51.24
CA SER A 38 26.37 -12.82 50.81
C SER A 38 25.69 -14.16 51.07
N ASP A 39 25.68 -15.05 50.07
CA ASP A 39 25.44 -16.47 50.32
C ASP A 39 26.45 -17.32 49.52
N MET A 40 26.99 -18.35 50.16
CA MET A 40 28.12 -19.14 49.68
C MET A 40 27.66 -20.51 49.21
N GLY A 41 28.04 -20.85 47.97
CA GLY A 41 28.29 -22.23 47.57
C GLY A 41 27.11 -23.22 47.58
N SER A 42 26.38 -23.29 46.46
CA SER A 42 26.03 -24.61 45.91
C SER A 42 25.82 -24.58 44.40
N SER A 43 26.69 -25.25 43.66
CA SER A 43 26.50 -25.54 42.22
C SER A 43 25.43 -26.61 42.03
N ARG A 44 24.19 -26.31 42.42
CA ARG A 44 23.03 -27.14 42.12
C ARG A 44 22.72 -26.98 40.63
N ARG A 45 23.16 -27.94 39.82
CA ARG A 45 22.65 -28.12 38.45
C ARG A 45 21.13 -28.22 38.54
N GLU A 46 20.42 -27.17 38.16
CA GLU A 46 18.96 -27.14 38.20
C GLU A 46 18.41 -28.31 37.38
N GLY A 47 17.73 -29.22 38.09
CA GLY A 47 17.30 -30.50 37.53
C GLY A 47 16.46 -30.28 36.29
N LYS A 48 16.90 -30.82 35.15
CA LYS A 48 16.04 -30.86 33.96
C LYS A 48 14.82 -31.69 34.33
N SER A 49 13.64 -31.08 34.31
CA SER A 49 12.38 -31.79 34.57
C SER A 49 12.23 -32.94 33.57
N GLU A 50 12.30 -34.19 34.05
CA GLU A 50 12.15 -35.39 33.23
C GLU A 50 10.75 -35.53 32.63
N VAL A 51 9.77 -34.74 33.12
CA VAL A 51 8.39 -34.71 32.65
C VAL A 51 8.04 -33.39 31.93
N CYS A 52 7.06 -33.46 31.04
CA CYS A 52 6.48 -32.33 30.32
C CYS A 52 5.85 -31.31 31.28
N GLY A 53 6.19 -30.03 31.14
CA GLY A 53 5.66 -28.95 31.97
C GLY A 53 4.18 -28.63 31.77
N GLU A 54 3.53 -29.15 30.73
CA GLU A 54 2.10 -28.92 30.49
C GLU A 54 1.22 -30.10 30.91
N CYS A 55 1.54 -31.31 30.44
CA CYS A 55 0.72 -32.49 30.71
C CYS A 55 1.23 -33.37 31.87
N GLY A 56 2.49 -33.22 32.31
CA GLY A 56 3.11 -34.04 33.36
C GLY A 56 3.36 -35.52 33.02
N LYS A 57 2.87 -36.03 31.88
CA LYS A 57 2.83 -37.46 31.55
C LYS A 57 4.11 -38.00 30.89
N GLU A 58 4.59 -37.32 29.86
CA GLU A 58 5.67 -37.80 28.99
C GLU A 58 6.97 -37.01 29.16
N LYS A 59 8.09 -37.61 28.74
CA LYS A 59 9.37 -36.89 28.63
C LYS A 59 9.28 -35.73 27.63
N PRO A 60 9.81 -34.54 27.94
CA PRO A 60 9.74 -33.40 27.05
C PRO A 60 10.66 -33.55 25.83
N LYS A 61 10.16 -33.15 24.65
CA LYS A 61 10.87 -33.20 23.37
C LYS A 61 11.26 -31.81 22.85
N TYR A 62 10.50 -30.78 23.22
CA TYR A 62 10.67 -29.40 22.74
C TYR A 62 10.86 -28.42 23.92
N THR A 63 11.60 -27.35 23.70
CA THR A 63 11.80 -26.25 24.67
C THR A 63 11.41 -24.93 24.03
N CYS A 64 10.57 -24.13 24.69
CA CYS A 64 10.10 -22.84 24.16
C CYS A 64 11.21 -21.77 24.25
N PRO A 65 11.57 -21.06 23.15
CA PRO A 65 12.69 -20.11 23.17
C PRO A 65 12.38 -18.75 23.83
N ARG A 66 11.12 -18.52 24.25
CA ARG A 66 10.69 -17.31 25.00
C ARG A 66 10.72 -17.50 26.51
N CYS A 67 10.19 -18.64 26.99
CA CYS A 67 9.92 -18.90 28.41
C CYS A 67 10.52 -20.22 28.91
N GLU A 68 11.31 -20.91 28.08
CA GLU A 68 12.06 -22.13 28.41
C GLU A 68 11.21 -23.33 28.88
N ARG A 69 9.87 -23.21 28.78
CA ARG A 69 8.91 -24.27 29.08
C ARG A 69 9.19 -25.50 28.21
N ARG A 70 9.36 -26.65 28.86
CA ARG A 70 9.59 -27.95 28.22
C ARG A 70 8.28 -28.69 27.95
N THR A 71 8.11 -29.20 26.73
CA THR A 71 6.85 -29.80 26.23
C THR A 71 7.12 -31.10 25.47
N CYS A 72 6.27 -32.12 25.63
CA CYS A 72 6.44 -33.42 24.94
C CYS A 72 5.89 -33.44 23.50
N SER A 73 4.88 -32.60 23.20
CA SER A 73 4.14 -32.64 21.95
C SER A 73 3.84 -31.25 21.39
N LEU A 74 3.42 -31.19 20.12
CA LEU A 74 2.97 -29.94 19.49
C LEU A 74 1.72 -29.36 20.17
N SER A 75 0.81 -30.19 20.69
CA SER A 75 -0.35 -29.71 21.48
C SER A 75 0.12 -28.97 22.73
N CYS A 76 0.93 -29.59 23.59
CA CYS A 76 1.53 -28.93 24.75
C CYS A 76 2.31 -27.65 24.36
N SER A 77 2.96 -27.64 23.18
CA SER A 77 3.66 -26.45 22.67
C SER A 77 2.73 -25.28 22.28
N LYS A 78 1.45 -25.55 21.97
CA LYS A 78 0.41 -24.56 21.70
C LYS A 78 -0.35 -24.19 22.98
N ASP A 79 -0.68 -25.18 23.79
CA ASP A 79 -1.45 -25.02 25.03
C ASP A 79 -0.74 -24.05 25.99
N HIS A 80 0.57 -24.20 26.20
CA HIS A 80 1.32 -23.25 27.04
C HIS A 80 1.37 -21.83 26.46
N LYS A 81 1.33 -21.67 25.13
CA LYS A 81 1.33 -20.35 24.48
C LYS A 81 0.03 -19.61 24.73
N VAL A 82 -1.10 -20.32 24.69
CA VAL A 82 -2.41 -19.78 25.06
C VAL A 82 -2.46 -19.53 26.57
N ARG A 83 -2.20 -20.56 27.38
CA ARG A 83 -2.35 -20.56 28.85
C ARG A 83 -1.44 -19.56 29.56
N LEU A 84 -0.20 -19.41 29.10
CA LEU A 84 0.79 -18.47 29.65
C LEU A 84 0.90 -17.16 28.84
N LYS A 85 0.01 -16.93 27.85
CA LYS A 85 0.05 -15.80 26.91
C LYS A 85 1.44 -15.58 26.29
N CYS A 86 2.14 -16.68 25.98
CA CYS A 86 3.53 -16.66 25.52
C CYS A 86 3.60 -16.57 23.98
N SER A 87 4.29 -15.55 23.47
CA SER A 87 4.48 -15.34 22.02
C SER A 87 5.25 -16.46 21.32
N GLY A 88 6.00 -17.28 22.06
CA GLY A 88 6.85 -18.34 21.54
C GLY A 88 8.07 -17.87 20.74
N LYS A 89 8.31 -16.55 20.61
CA LYS A 89 9.49 -15.96 19.95
C LYS A 89 10.50 -15.50 21.01
N ARG A 90 11.78 -15.83 20.84
CA ARG A 90 12.87 -15.37 21.73
C ARG A 90 12.87 -13.85 21.81
N ASP A 91 13.06 -13.31 23.01
CA ASP A 91 13.39 -11.89 23.14
C ASP A 91 14.87 -11.70 22.79
N ARG A 92 15.15 -11.02 21.68
CA ARG A 92 16.52 -10.63 21.31
C ARG A 92 16.97 -9.37 22.05
N THR A 93 16.03 -8.56 22.53
CA THR A 93 16.27 -7.25 23.15
C THR A 93 16.20 -7.28 24.69
N LYS A 94 16.16 -8.47 25.29
CA LYS A 94 16.14 -8.63 26.75
C LYS A 94 17.48 -8.20 27.35
N PHE A 95 17.43 -7.30 28.33
CA PHE A 95 18.61 -6.91 29.10
C PHE A 95 19.33 -8.11 29.73
N VAL A 96 20.64 -8.16 29.57
CA VAL A 96 21.56 -9.13 30.17
C VAL A 96 22.56 -8.36 31.05
N SER A 97 22.69 -8.74 32.31
CA SER A 97 23.67 -8.15 33.21
C SER A 97 25.09 -8.48 32.77
N MET A 98 26.07 -7.59 33.01
CA MET A 98 27.47 -7.77 32.62
C MET A 98 28.03 -9.15 33.04
N SER A 99 27.70 -9.59 34.26
CA SER A 99 28.08 -10.90 34.83
C SER A 99 27.51 -12.13 34.10
N LYS A 100 26.52 -11.95 33.22
CA LYS A 100 25.89 -13.01 32.41
C LYS A 100 26.03 -12.74 30.91
N PHE A 101 26.77 -11.69 30.54
CA PHE A 101 27.12 -11.42 29.15
C PHE A 101 28.15 -12.46 28.70
N SER A 102 27.97 -12.99 27.49
CA SER A 102 28.81 -14.04 26.93
C SER A 102 28.82 -13.92 25.41
N ASP A 103 29.74 -14.59 24.73
CA ASP A 103 29.88 -14.56 23.27
C ASP A 103 28.58 -14.97 22.54
N ARG A 104 27.76 -15.82 23.17
CA ARG A 104 26.41 -16.18 22.66
C ARG A 104 25.44 -15.00 22.66
N THR A 105 25.54 -14.09 23.62
CA THR A 105 24.78 -12.84 23.64
C THR A 105 25.32 -11.90 22.58
N MET A 106 26.65 -11.70 22.54
CA MET A 106 27.32 -10.85 21.55
C MET A 106 26.99 -11.24 20.10
N ASN A 107 27.05 -12.53 19.75
CA ASN A 107 26.71 -13.02 18.42
C ASN A 107 25.21 -12.88 18.11
N SER A 108 24.33 -13.03 19.12
CA SER A 108 22.89 -12.77 18.96
C SER A 108 22.61 -11.30 18.62
N ASP A 109 23.36 -10.38 19.24
CA ASP A 109 23.22 -8.94 19.03
C ASP A 109 23.82 -8.52 17.68
N TYR A 110 24.97 -9.09 17.29
CA TYR A 110 25.58 -8.89 15.97
C TYR A 110 24.61 -9.26 14.83
N HIS A 111 24.08 -10.49 14.83
CA HIS A 111 23.12 -10.92 13.81
C HIS A 111 21.81 -10.12 13.84
N PHE A 112 21.39 -9.64 15.01
CA PHE A 112 20.22 -8.76 15.11
C PHE A 112 20.46 -7.41 14.42
N LEU A 113 21.64 -6.81 14.60
CA LEU A 113 22.01 -5.56 13.92
C LEU A 113 22.19 -5.76 12.41
N GLU A 114 22.74 -6.90 11.99
CA GLU A 114 22.86 -7.32 10.59
C GLU A 114 21.47 -7.44 9.93
N GLU A 115 20.56 -8.23 10.50
CA GLU A 115 19.16 -8.36 10.03
C GLU A 115 18.42 -7.01 9.96
N MET A 116 18.64 -6.12 10.95
CA MET A 116 18.08 -4.77 10.94
C MET A 116 18.65 -3.91 9.80
N GLY A 117 19.96 -4.00 9.56
CA GLY A 117 20.63 -3.32 8.44
C GLY A 117 20.09 -3.77 7.09
N GLU A 118 19.91 -5.08 6.90
CA GLU A 118 19.27 -5.65 5.71
C GLU A 118 17.83 -5.17 5.53
N PHE A 119 17.00 -5.20 6.59
CA PHE A 119 15.61 -4.76 6.52
C PHE A 119 15.48 -3.28 6.10
N VAL A 120 16.33 -2.40 6.65
CA VAL A 120 16.39 -0.98 6.26
C VAL A 120 16.87 -0.83 4.81
N ASN A 121 17.86 -1.61 4.38
CA ASN A 121 18.38 -1.57 3.02
C ASN A 121 17.35 -2.08 1.98
N CYS A 122 16.61 -3.14 2.29
CA CYS A 122 15.48 -3.62 1.49
C CYS A 122 14.33 -2.60 1.44
N SER A 123 14.02 -1.95 2.57
CA SER A 123 13.01 -0.87 2.62
C SER A 123 13.42 0.36 1.78
N ARG A 124 14.70 0.74 1.78
CA ARG A 124 15.25 1.79 0.91
C ARG A 124 15.20 1.43 -0.58
N ARG A 125 15.33 0.15 -0.91
CA ARG A 125 15.28 -0.39 -2.28
C ARG A 125 13.86 -0.78 -2.72
N ASP A 126 12.82 -0.50 -1.93
CA ASP A 126 11.44 -0.76 -2.33
C ASP A 126 11.05 0.09 -3.55
N THR A 127 11.06 -0.56 -4.72
CA THR A 127 10.71 0.03 -6.01
C THR A 127 9.31 0.65 -6.03
N ARG A 128 8.42 0.27 -5.09
CA ARG A 128 7.09 0.86 -4.94
C ARG A 128 7.15 2.31 -4.47
N MET A 129 8.08 2.65 -3.57
CA MET A 129 8.31 4.03 -3.15
C MET A 129 8.88 4.87 -4.30
N GLU A 130 9.83 4.32 -5.06
CA GLU A 130 10.42 5.07 -6.17
C GLU A 130 9.45 5.29 -7.34
N LYS A 131 8.63 4.28 -7.69
CA LYS A 131 7.50 4.43 -8.63
C LYS A 131 6.48 5.47 -8.17
N ARG A 132 6.22 5.57 -6.85
CA ARG A 132 5.36 6.62 -6.29
C ARG A 132 6.01 8.01 -6.40
N ASN A 133 7.29 8.13 -6.08
CA ASN A 133 8.03 9.39 -6.13
C ASN A 133 8.14 9.94 -7.55
N THR A 134 8.52 9.10 -8.52
CA THR A 134 8.57 9.44 -9.94
C THR A 134 7.21 9.89 -10.49
N MET A 135 6.12 9.19 -10.17
CA MET A 135 4.75 9.61 -10.52
C MET A 135 4.39 10.99 -9.92
N LEU A 136 4.72 11.22 -8.64
CA LEU A 136 4.47 12.49 -7.97
C LEU A 136 5.29 13.65 -8.59
N ARG A 137 6.55 13.41 -8.96
CA ARG A 137 7.38 14.38 -9.71
C ARG A 137 6.76 14.70 -11.06
N GLY A 138 6.30 13.70 -11.81
CA GLY A 138 5.62 13.86 -13.10
C GLY A 138 4.34 14.71 -12.99
N ARG A 139 3.48 14.42 -11.99
CA ARG A 139 2.26 15.19 -11.71
C ARG A 139 2.57 16.65 -11.32
N LYS A 140 3.58 16.89 -10.49
CA LYS A 140 4.04 18.25 -10.13
C LYS A 140 4.55 19.02 -11.35
N ARG A 141 5.35 18.37 -12.20
CA ARG A 141 5.84 18.96 -13.47
C ARG A 141 4.70 19.33 -14.41
N LEU A 142 3.73 18.42 -14.60
CA LEU A 142 2.55 18.67 -15.44
C LEU A 142 1.74 19.87 -14.93
N LYS A 143 1.45 19.94 -13.63
CA LYS A 143 0.75 21.08 -13.05
C LYS A 143 1.54 22.38 -13.21
N SER A 144 2.85 22.38 -12.96
CA SER A 144 3.71 23.56 -13.12
C SER A 144 3.76 24.06 -14.56
N GLN A 145 3.88 23.16 -15.54
CA GLN A 145 3.88 23.56 -16.95
C GLN A 145 2.50 24.08 -17.39
N ALA A 146 1.41 23.46 -16.95
CA ALA A 146 0.06 23.95 -17.22
C ALA A 146 -0.14 25.37 -16.68
N THR A 147 0.28 25.64 -15.44
CA THR A 147 0.19 26.99 -14.85
C THR A 147 1.03 28.04 -15.57
N LYS A 148 2.18 27.68 -16.17
CA LYS A 148 2.98 28.59 -17.00
C LYS A 148 2.28 28.97 -18.31
N LEU A 149 1.44 28.08 -18.84
CA LEU A 149 0.62 28.29 -20.03
C LEU A 149 -0.75 28.94 -19.69
N GLY A 150 -0.96 29.38 -18.44
CA GLY A 150 -2.24 29.95 -17.99
C GLY A 150 -3.36 28.92 -17.75
N ILE A 151 -3.06 27.62 -17.84
CA ILE A 151 -4.06 26.53 -17.74
C ILE A 151 -4.24 26.10 -16.28
N GLU A 152 -5.46 26.24 -15.76
CA GLU A 152 -5.83 25.76 -14.41
C GLU A 152 -6.03 24.24 -14.39
N LEU A 153 -4.93 23.48 -14.23
CA LEU A 153 -5.01 22.01 -14.16
C LEU A 153 -5.38 21.48 -12.77
N LYS A 154 -6.60 20.96 -12.62
CA LYS A 154 -7.04 20.16 -11.46
C LYS A 154 -6.72 18.68 -11.68
N LEU A 155 -6.08 18.04 -10.69
CA LEU A 155 -5.65 16.65 -10.77
C LEU A 155 -6.48 15.77 -9.84
N MET A 156 -7.17 14.78 -10.40
CA MET A 156 -7.97 13.83 -9.62
C MET A 156 -7.12 13.03 -8.60
N PRO A 157 -7.69 12.67 -7.43
CA PRO A 157 -7.09 11.78 -6.42
C PRO A 157 -6.68 10.40 -6.94
N SER A 158 -5.88 9.69 -6.13
CA SER A 158 -5.47 8.31 -6.38
C SER A 158 -6.64 7.33 -6.30
N GLY A 159 -6.80 6.49 -7.33
CA GLY A 159 -7.80 5.41 -7.35
C GLY A 159 -9.06 5.69 -8.18
N MET A 160 -9.19 6.88 -8.76
CA MET A 160 -10.31 7.22 -9.65
C MET A 160 -10.01 6.83 -11.11
N LEU A 161 -11.00 6.29 -11.83
CA LEU A 161 -10.82 5.84 -13.22
C LEU A 161 -10.29 6.94 -14.16
N ARG A 162 -10.81 8.16 -14.05
CA ARG A 162 -10.29 9.32 -14.82
C ARG A 162 -8.82 9.64 -14.51
N GLN A 163 -8.33 9.29 -13.32
CA GLN A 163 -6.93 9.49 -12.96
C GLN A 163 -6.04 8.38 -13.54
N SER A 164 -6.47 7.12 -13.52
CA SER A 164 -5.70 5.98 -14.05
C SER A 164 -5.65 5.95 -15.59
N LEU A 165 -6.71 6.43 -16.25
CA LEU A 165 -6.76 6.58 -17.71
C LEU A 165 -5.95 7.78 -18.23
N ASN A 166 -5.69 8.80 -17.41
CA ASN A 166 -4.98 10.00 -17.84
C ASN A 166 -3.47 9.72 -18.01
N ARG A 167 -2.99 9.78 -19.27
CA ARG A 167 -1.58 9.58 -19.64
C ARG A 167 -0.87 10.88 -20.04
N SER A 168 -1.41 12.04 -19.65
CA SER A 168 -0.86 13.37 -19.99
C SER A 168 0.53 13.58 -19.40
N GLN A 169 1.45 14.14 -20.18
CA GLN A 169 2.85 14.31 -19.81
C GLN A 169 3.36 15.68 -20.27
N ALA A 170 4.05 16.40 -19.36
CA ALA A 170 4.73 17.64 -19.69
C ALA A 170 6.19 17.38 -20.08
N SER A 171 6.59 17.95 -21.22
CA SER A 171 7.97 18.09 -21.66
C SER A 171 8.62 19.31 -21.00
N LYS A 172 9.69 19.88 -21.58
CA LYS A 172 10.30 21.14 -21.12
C LYS A 172 9.44 22.34 -21.52
N ASN A 173 8.99 22.37 -22.78
CA ASN A 173 8.27 23.51 -23.35
C ASN A 173 6.82 23.18 -23.76
N SER A 174 6.52 21.92 -24.10
CA SER A 174 5.18 21.48 -24.53
C SER A 174 4.53 20.47 -23.59
N ILE A 175 3.20 20.35 -23.67
CA ILE A 175 2.39 19.35 -22.97
C ILE A 175 1.73 18.42 -23.99
N LYS A 176 1.87 17.12 -23.76
CA LYS A 176 1.15 16.07 -24.47
C LYS A 176 -0.05 15.64 -23.63
N TRP A 177 -1.26 15.94 -24.10
CA TRP A 177 -2.51 15.74 -23.39
C TRP A 177 -3.13 14.36 -23.62
N THR A 178 -4.04 14.01 -22.73
CA THR A 178 -5.06 12.97 -22.91
C THR A 178 -6.41 13.65 -22.95
N ILE A 179 -7.15 13.47 -24.04
CA ILE A 179 -8.43 14.13 -24.30
C ILE A 179 -9.52 13.06 -24.39
N GLU A 180 -10.61 13.26 -23.66
CA GLU A 180 -11.86 12.50 -23.78
C GLU A 180 -12.80 13.31 -24.69
N LEU A 181 -13.09 12.79 -25.88
CA LEU A 181 -14.13 13.32 -26.77
C LEU A 181 -15.45 12.63 -26.45
N ASP A 182 -16.51 13.42 -26.28
CA ASP A 182 -17.85 12.95 -25.92
C ASP A 182 -18.82 13.35 -27.04
N PHE A 183 -19.25 12.38 -27.85
CA PHE A 183 -20.21 12.59 -28.94
C PHE A 183 -21.61 12.39 -28.37
N ALA A 184 -22.23 13.49 -27.94
CA ALA A 184 -23.50 13.50 -27.20
C ALA A 184 -24.62 12.75 -27.95
N ASP A 185 -24.81 13.02 -29.23
CA ASP A 185 -25.89 12.43 -30.05
C ASP A 185 -25.64 10.95 -30.36
N ALA A 186 -24.36 10.53 -30.35
CA ALA A 186 -23.93 9.16 -30.60
C ALA A 186 -23.79 8.30 -29.32
N GLY A 187 -23.88 8.91 -28.14
CA GLY A 187 -23.62 8.28 -26.84
C GLY A 187 -22.22 7.67 -26.72
N LEU A 188 -21.22 8.24 -27.40
CA LEU A 188 -19.91 7.61 -27.61
C LEU A 188 -18.77 8.45 -27.06
N LYS A 189 -17.92 7.81 -26.25
CA LYS A 189 -16.74 8.43 -25.62
C LYS A 189 -15.46 7.86 -26.23
N ILE A 190 -14.64 8.71 -26.87
CA ILE A 190 -13.35 8.32 -27.44
C ILE A 190 -12.23 8.97 -26.63
N LEU A 191 -11.36 8.15 -26.05
CA LEU A 191 -10.17 8.61 -25.32
C LEU A 191 -8.94 8.61 -26.24
N ARG A 192 -8.30 9.77 -26.40
CA ARG A 192 -7.06 9.92 -27.18
C ARG A 192 -5.91 10.36 -26.28
N HIS A 193 -4.72 9.83 -26.55
CA HIS A 193 -3.49 10.14 -25.82
C HIS A 193 -2.47 10.81 -26.72
N ARG A 194 -1.50 11.52 -26.11
CA ARG A 194 -0.34 12.13 -26.78
C ARG A 194 -0.65 13.31 -27.72
N VAL A 195 -1.86 13.89 -27.64
CA VAL A 195 -2.25 15.09 -28.40
C VAL A 195 -1.35 16.26 -28.01
N SER A 196 -0.74 16.96 -28.99
CA SER A 196 0.10 18.12 -28.66
C SER A 196 -0.74 19.38 -28.47
N ASP A 197 -0.32 20.22 -27.55
CA ASP A 197 -0.71 21.63 -27.43
C ASP A 197 -0.66 22.45 -28.73
N ALA A 198 0.33 22.20 -29.61
CA ALA A 198 0.46 22.88 -30.89
C ALA A 198 -0.51 22.40 -31.99
N GLN A 199 -1.30 21.34 -31.74
CA GLN A 199 -2.23 20.78 -32.73
C GLN A 199 -3.57 21.55 -32.71
N THR A 200 -4.05 21.99 -33.87
CA THR A 200 -5.38 22.61 -33.96
C THR A 200 -6.48 21.56 -33.76
N TRP A 201 -7.63 21.99 -33.24
CA TRP A 201 -8.74 21.09 -32.93
C TRP A 201 -9.29 20.37 -34.19
N ILE A 202 -9.24 21.03 -35.36
CA ILE A 202 -9.67 20.46 -36.65
C ILE A 202 -8.79 19.26 -37.01
N VAL A 203 -7.47 19.47 -37.09
CA VAL A 203 -6.49 18.40 -37.40
C VAL A 203 -6.52 17.29 -36.35
N PHE A 204 -6.83 17.62 -35.08
CA PHE A 204 -7.09 16.61 -34.06
C PHE A 204 -8.33 15.77 -34.38
N ILE A 205 -9.50 16.40 -34.62
CA ILE A 205 -10.74 15.68 -34.92
C ILE A 205 -10.62 14.84 -36.20
N GLU A 206 -10.00 15.36 -37.26
CA GLU A 206 -9.69 14.61 -38.48
C GLU A 206 -8.84 13.36 -38.19
N SER A 207 -7.79 13.47 -37.37
CA SER A 207 -6.99 12.31 -36.97
C SER A 207 -7.79 11.28 -36.16
N VAL A 208 -8.75 11.73 -35.34
CA VAL A 208 -9.65 10.83 -34.61
C VAL A 208 -10.60 10.10 -35.56
N PHE A 209 -11.14 10.78 -36.57
CA PHE A 209 -12.03 10.19 -37.57
C PHE A 209 -11.31 9.21 -38.49
N ALA A 210 -10.09 9.53 -38.93
CA ALA A 210 -9.28 8.62 -39.75
C ALA A 210 -9.02 7.30 -39.01
N GLU A 211 -8.55 7.37 -37.76
CA GLU A 211 -8.20 6.23 -36.91
C GLU A 211 -9.40 5.60 -36.17
N ALA A 212 -10.65 6.02 -36.40
CA ALA A 212 -11.80 5.43 -35.72
C ALA A 212 -12.15 4.03 -36.29
N GLU A 213 -12.53 3.11 -35.40
CA GLU A 213 -13.09 1.80 -35.77
C GLU A 213 -14.39 1.94 -36.57
N TYR A 214 -14.71 0.95 -37.40
CA TYR A 214 -15.89 0.99 -38.27
C TYR A 214 -17.22 1.19 -37.52
N ALA A 215 -17.39 0.54 -36.37
CA ALA A 215 -18.57 0.71 -35.51
C ALA A 215 -18.70 2.14 -34.94
N HIS A 216 -17.58 2.81 -34.65
CA HIS A 216 -17.55 4.20 -34.22
C HIS A 216 -17.82 5.16 -35.39
N LYS A 217 -17.28 4.87 -36.59
CA LYS A 217 -17.55 5.63 -37.82
C LYS A 217 -19.02 5.64 -38.21
N LEU A 218 -19.73 4.52 -38.07
CA LEU A 218 -21.18 4.47 -38.29
C LEU A 218 -21.96 5.39 -37.33
N LYS A 219 -21.60 5.40 -36.05
CA LYS A 219 -22.26 6.24 -35.03
C LYS A 219 -21.95 7.73 -35.15
N ILE A 220 -20.75 8.08 -35.62
CA ILE A 220 -20.28 9.47 -35.72
C ILE A 220 -20.52 10.05 -37.14
N ARG A 221 -21.15 9.30 -38.06
CA ARG A 221 -21.29 9.68 -39.48
C ARG A 221 -21.89 11.07 -39.70
N SER A 222 -22.91 11.46 -38.92
CA SER A 222 -23.53 12.80 -38.99
C SER A 222 -22.54 13.94 -38.73
N TYR A 223 -21.55 13.73 -37.86
CA TYR A 223 -20.50 14.71 -37.57
C TYR A 223 -19.44 14.78 -38.68
N PHE A 224 -19.28 13.72 -39.48
CA PHE A 224 -18.32 13.67 -40.60
C PHE A 224 -18.79 14.51 -41.79
N GLU A 225 -20.11 14.58 -42.02
CA GLU A 225 -20.70 15.30 -43.15
C GLU A 225 -20.63 16.84 -42.98
N ASN A 226 -20.42 17.35 -41.76
CA ASN A 226 -20.47 18.79 -41.45
C ASN A 226 -19.39 19.25 -40.43
N VAL A 227 -18.13 18.81 -40.59
CA VAL A 227 -17.02 19.09 -39.64
C VAL A 227 -16.86 20.59 -39.30
N LEU A 228 -17.10 21.48 -40.26
CA LEU A 228 -16.97 22.94 -40.08
C LEU A 228 -18.11 23.57 -39.26
N ASN A 229 -19.26 22.90 -39.15
CA ASN A 229 -20.41 23.37 -38.38
C ASN A 229 -20.46 22.78 -36.96
N LEU A 230 -19.42 22.05 -36.53
CA LEU A 230 -19.37 21.43 -35.21
C LEU A 230 -19.09 22.47 -34.11
N THR A 231 -20.01 22.58 -33.15
CA THR A 231 -19.80 23.37 -31.93
C THR A 231 -19.01 22.55 -30.90
N LEU A 232 -17.80 23.01 -30.56
CA LEU A 232 -16.98 22.38 -29.53
C LEU A 232 -17.39 22.87 -28.13
N LEU A 233 -18.07 22.03 -27.37
CA LEU A 233 -18.42 22.30 -25.97
C LEU A 233 -17.30 21.85 -25.03
N VAL A 234 -16.84 22.75 -24.15
CA VAL A 234 -15.85 22.46 -23.11
C VAL A 234 -16.47 22.71 -21.73
N ARG A 235 -16.33 21.74 -20.83
CA ARG A 235 -16.92 21.82 -19.48
C ARG A 235 -16.30 22.98 -18.69
N ASN A 236 -17.10 24.01 -18.41
CA ASN A 236 -16.74 25.07 -17.49
C ASN A 236 -16.87 24.58 -16.04
N GLU A 237 -15.75 24.50 -15.31
CA GLU A 237 -15.73 24.04 -13.91
C GLU A 237 -15.98 25.14 -12.87
N ARG A 238 -16.13 26.41 -13.28
CA ARG A 238 -16.29 27.55 -12.34
C ARG A 238 -17.76 27.98 -12.11
N LEU A 239 -18.72 27.29 -12.73
CA LEU A 239 -20.14 27.58 -12.53
C LEU A 239 -20.67 26.90 -11.25
N PRO A 240 -21.34 27.63 -10.33
CA PRO A 240 -22.14 27.00 -9.29
C PRO A 240 -23.30 26.22 -9.93
N ALA A 241 -23.73 25.14 -9.29
CA ALA A 241 -24.67 24.15 -9.86
C ALA A 241 -26.02 24.70 -10.35
N ASN A 242 -26.38 25.94 -10.01
CA ASN A 242 -27.66 26.57 -10.29
C ASN A 242 -27.70 27.39 -11.60
N ARG A 243 -26.57 27.58 -12.31
CA ARG A 243 -26.55 28.31 -13.60
C ARG A 243 -26.27 27.36 -14.76
N ARG A 244 -27.29 27.15 -15.61
CA ARG A 244 -27.16 26.45 -16.90
C ARG A 244 -27.08 27.48 -18.02
N GLU A 245 -25.95 27.53 -18.69
CA GLU A 245 -25.78 28.13 -20.01
C GLU A 245 -25.25 27.01 -20.92
N PHE A 246 -25.76 26.92 -22.14
CA PHE A 246 -25.41 25.92 -23.15
C PHE A 246 -24.31 26.46 -24.05
#